data_AF-A0A1V5C0U0-F1
#
_entry.id   AF-A0A1V5C0U0-F1
#
_cell.length_a   1.000
_cell.length_b   1.000
_cell.length_c   1.000
_cell.angle_alpha   90.00
_cell.angle_beta   90.00
_cell.angle_gamma   90.00
#
_symmetry.space_group_name_H-M   'P 1'
#
loop_
_entity.id
_entity.type
_entity.pdbx_description
1 polymer ?
#
loop_
_entity_poly.entity_id
_entity_poly.type
_entity_poly.pdbx_seq_one_letter_code
_entity_poly.pdbx_strand_id
1 'polypeptide(L)'
;MRRQARIVSDNFIEIEKKFLISNIDASKLPDHRETIIEQTFLRSSEMNLDRRIRAEYCHGDVRYYLIEKYLTSRPAISFTRREEIGKRHFEKLGSFKDPERKSLRKRRWEFVWNDQQFRIDKYDGPLQGLMILEAVLRHENEDARIPGFCTVVREVTGENEYSRLPTEDSEVRSSGPAAGRKKAAAFHIVALVDLLGQGGKLGRFKGIPRTRNEKRTFTRLTRATFGTVEHFRERITILNQPLPMAHAVPDAVKEELHPSQLRLAERSAESAIGLQFFTDLALLKINLGGQRRHRPLIGLYGLLRQLGLLMLTELAEGVLFRGAIEAGICAELNGGDLYGQAISRAYALESDVAVYPRIVVGTHLLDYVRSFEEKRLSENERVVSDSYAGVIGKCLRQDTDGVLILSYLDPVLRKSYFGHENDFAYVVKSACRAIRRHRDVQRDEQLNERVARIEEYFRSQGCWAER
;
A
#
# COMPACT_ATOMS: atom_id res chain seq x y z
N MET A 1 31.33 -21.61 -4.02
CA MET A 1 31.46 -20.14 -4.04
C MET A 1 30.38 -19.52 -3.15
N ARG A 2 30.76 -19.01 -1.97
CA ARG A 2 29.84 -18.39 -1.01
C ARG A 2 29.35 -17.04 -1.54
N ARG A 3 28.04 -16.89 -1.80
CA ARG A 3 27.43 -15.58 -2.01
C ARG A 3 27.28 -14.93 -0.64
N GLN A 4 28.17 -13.98 -0.33
CA GLN A 4 28.05 -13.07 0.81
C GLN A 4 26.69 -12.36 0.73
N ALA A 5 25.94 -12.37 1.83
CA ALA A 5 24.71 -11.60 1.97
C ALA A 5 25.02 -10.12 1.69
N ARG A 6 24.30 -9.52 0.76
CA ARG A 6 24.34 -8.07 0.53
C ARG A 6 23.76 -7.41 1.78
N ILE A 7 24.57 -6.62 2.47
CA ILE A 7 24.12 -5.81 3.59
C ILE A 7 23.29 -4.68 3.00
N VAL A 8 21.97 -4.75 3.15
CA VAL A 8 21.05 -3.65 2.84
C VAL A 8 21.15 -2.67 4.00
N SER A 9 21.96 -1.62 3.82
CA SER A 9 22.17 -0.57 4.82
C SER A 9 21.12 0.53 4.66
N ASP A 10 20.05 0.40 5.44
CA ASP A 10 19.04 1.41 5.76
C ASP A 10 17.97 1.69 4.69
N ASN A 11 16.78 1.13 4.94
CA ASN A 11 15.52 1.59 4.37
C ASN A 11 14.90 2.58 5.36
N PHE A 12 14.60 3.80 4.94
CA PHE A 12 13.99 4.78 5.84
C PHE A 12 13.07 5.73 5.09
N ILE A 13 12.10 6.25 5.83
CA ILE A 13 11.23 7.35 5.40
C ILE A 13 11.98 8.64 5.69
N GLU A 14 12.15 9.48 4.68
CA GLU A 14 12.74 10.80 4.80
C GLU A 14 11.65 11.84 4.57
N ILE A 15 11.42 12.67 5.59
CA ILE A 15 10.53 13.83 5.54
C ILE A 15 11.44 15.06 5.49
N GLU A 16 11.45 15.80 4.38
CA GLU A 16 12.35 16.93 4.17
C GLU A 16 11.66 18.12 3.49
N LYS A 17 12.01 19.34 3.90
CA LYS A 17 11.69 20.58 3.16
C LYS A 17 12.95 21.11 2.49
N LYS A 18 12.80 21.70 1.30
CA LYS A 18 13.93 22.21 0.50
C LYS A 18 13.80 23.70 0.27
N PHE A 19 14.91 24.40 0.44
CA PHE A 19 14.97 25.85 0.27
C PHE A 19 16.10 26.19 -0.70
N LEU A 20 15.78 27.03 -1.67
CA LEU A 20 16.80 27.66 -2.52
C LEU A 20 17.50 28.73 -1.69
N ILE A 21 18.83 28.65 -1.58
CA ILE A 21 19.63 29.64 -0.85
C ILE A 21 20.61 30.33 -1.79
N SER A 22 20.81 31.63 -1.60
CA SER A 22 21.73 32.42 -2.43
C SER A 22 23.12 32.56 -1.80
N ASN A 23 23.22 32.47 -0.47
CA ASN A 23 24.49 32.59 0.25
C ASN A 23 24.47 31.90 1.61
N ILE A 24 25.67 31.56 2.10
CA ILE A 24 25.93 31.06 3.46
C ILE A 24 27.06 31.88 4.10
N ASP A 25 26.90 32.27 5.36
CA ASP A 25 27.98 32.83 6.15
C ASP A 25 28.81 31.69 6.77
N ALA A 26 29.86 31.27 6.07
CA ALA A 26 30.70 30.13 6.47
C ALA A 26 31.35 30.31 7.85
N SER A 27 31.54 31.54 8.33
CA SER A 27 32.11 31.80 9.66
C SER A 27 31.18 31.39 10.82
N LYS A 28 29.88 31.21 10.53
CA LYS A 28 28.83 30.86 11.50
C LYS A 28 28.33 29.43 11.34
N LEU A 29 28.90 28.66 10.40
CA LEU A 29 28.53 27.26 10.21
C LEU A 29 28.94 26.47 11.46
N PRO A 30 28.01 25.73 12.10
CA PRO A 30 28.34 24.92 13.28
C PRO A 30 29.27 23.76 12.91
N ASP A 31 29.62 22.94 13.91
CA ASP A 31 30.32 21.69 13.65
C ASP A 31 29.51 20.84 12.65
N HIS A 32 30.20 20.34 11.63
CA HIS A 32 29.55 19.79 10.45
C HIS A 32 30.39 18.70 9.80
N ARG A 33 29.69 17.79 9.12
CA ARG A 33 30.32 16.80 8.26
C ARG A 33 30.30 17.28 6.82
N GLU A 34 31.48 17.38 6.22
CA GLU A 34 31.63 17.63 4.80
C GLU A 34 31.75 16.32 4.00
N THR A 35 31.02 16.22 2.89
CA THR A 35 31.10 15.08 1.97
C THR A 35 30.98 15.56 0.53
N ILE A 36 31.92 15.14 -0.32
CA ILE A 36 31.81 15.34 -1.77
C ILE A 36 31.00 14.17 -2.32
N ILE A 37 29.93 14.48 -3.06
CA ILE A 37 29.02 13.50 -3.63
C ILE A 37 29.06 13.59 -5.15
N GLU A 38 29.40 12.48 -5.78
CA GLU A 38 29.26 12.28 -7.22
C GLU A 38 28.16 11.25 -7.47
N GLN A 39 27.15 11.60 -8.27
CA GLN A 39 26.02 10.74 -8.52
C GLN A 39 25.69 10.64 -10.01
N THR A 40 25.39 9.42 -10.43
CA THR A 40 24.98 9.12 -11.80
C THR A 40 23.63 8.44 -11.77
N PHE A 41 22.68 9.00 -12.51
CA PHE A 41 21.35 8.45 -12.63
C PHE A 41 21.35 7.25 -13.58
N LEU A 42 20.58 6.24 -13.22
CA LEU A 42 20.44 5.01 -13.99
C LEU A 42 19.08 4.99 -14.68
N ARG A 43 19.00 4.34 -15.85
CA ARG A 43 17.71 4.13 -16.50
C ARG A 43 16.79 3.34 -15.57
N SER A 44 15.56 3.82 -15.46
CA SER A 44 14.48 3.13 -14.75
C SER A 44 13.23 3.13 -15.62
N SER A 45 12.55 2.00 -15.69
CA SER A 45 11.23 1.89 -16.31
C SER A 45 10.10 2.29 -15.35
N GLU A 46 10.43 2.59 -14.09
CA GLU A 46 9.48 2.94 -13.02
C GLU A 46 9.38 4.46 -12.86
N MET A 47 8.17 5.01 -13.01
CA MET A 47 7.96 6.47 -13.17
C MET A 47 8.22 7.30 -11.90
N ASN A 48 8.15 6.68 -10.71
CA ASN A 48 8.31 7.36 -9.41
C ASN A 48 9.61 6.97 -8.69
N LEU A 49 10.52 6.27 -9.37
CA LEU A 49 11.78 5.82 -8.81
C LEU A 49 12.94 6.66 -9.38
N ASP A 50 13.56 7.47 -8.54
CA ASP A 50 14.87 8.06 -8.81
C ASP A 50 15.95 7.06 -8.41
N ARG A 51 16.51 6.36 -9.42
CA ARG A 51 17.58 5.38 -9.24
C ARG A 51 18.92 5.97 -9.63
N ARG A 52 19.89 5.89 -8.72
CA ARG A 52 21.22 6.46 -8.93
C ARG A 52 22.30 5.67 -8.23
N ILE A 53 23.48 5.62 -8.82
CA ILE A 53 24.69 5.23 -8.12
C ILE A 53 25.38 6.49 -7.59
N ARG A 54 25.98 6.38 -6.41
CA ARG A 54 26.64 7.49 -5.73
C ARG A 54 28.01 7.08 -5.22
N ALA A 55 29.03 7.90 -5.47
CA ALA A 55 30.31 7.87 -4.77
C ALA A 55 30.33 9.02 -3.76
N GLU A 56 30.63 8.70 -2.50
CA GLU A 56 30.75 9.68 -1.41
C GLU A 56 32.19 9.69 -0.91
N TYR A 57 32.81 10.87 -0.94
CA TYR A 57 34.18 11.10 -0.48
C TYR A 57 34.14 11.94 0.79
N CYS A 58 34.65 11.38 1.87
CA CYS A 58 34.59 11.97 3.20
C CYS A 58 35.89 11.66 3.94
N HIS A 59 36.66 12.68 4.33
CA HIS A 59 37.90 12.54 5.12
C HIS A 59 38.94 11.56 4.52
N GLY A 60 39.06 11.50 3.20
CA GLY A 60 40.00 10.62 2.49
C GLY A 60 39.46 9.23 2.16
N ASP A 61 38.31 8.84 2.73
CA ASP A 61 37.63 7.59 2.41
C ASP A 61 36.63 7.78 1.26
N VAL A 62 36.47 6.72 0.46
CA VAL A 62 35.44 6.63 -0.59
C VAL A 62 34.50 5.46 -0.33
N ARG A 63 33.20 5.72 -0.43
CA ARG A 63 32.16 4.69 -0.36
C ARG A 63 31.21 4.81 -1.55
N TYR A 64 30.71 3.67 -2.01
CA TYR A 64 29.83 3.59 -3.16
C TYR A 64 28.46 3.07 -2.75
N TYR A 65 27.41 3.67 -3.30
CA TYR A 65 26.03 3.34 -2.95
C TYR A 65 25.17 3.18 -4.21
N LEU A 66 24.21 2.24 -4.15
CA LEU A 66 23.01 2.26 -4.98
C LEU A 66 21.89 2.91 -4.16
N ILE A 67 21.30 3.96 -4.71
CA ILE A 67 20.21 4.70 -4.08
C ILE A 67 18.95 4.54 -4.93
N GLU A 68 17.86 4.15 -4.29
CA GLU A 68 16.52 4.06 -4.85
C GLU A 68 15.62 4.98 -4.03
N LYS A 69 15.34 6.18 -4.56
CA LYS A 69 14.45 7.17 -3.93
C LYS A 69 13.08 7.11 -4.60
N TYR A 70 12.10 6.59 -3.88
CA TYR A 70 10.71 6.51 -4.30
C TYR A 70 10.00 7.79 -3.91
N LEU A 71 9.58 8.54 -4.93
CA LEU A 71 8.86 9.80 -4.77
C LEU A 71 7.39 9.49 -4.43
N THR A 72 6.86 10.17 -3.42
CA THR A 72 5.45 10.03 -3.02
C THR A 72 4.61 11.16 -3.62
N SER A 73 3.28 11.09 -3.48
CA SER A 73 2.39 12.22 -3.79
C SER A 73 2.58 13.42 -2.88
N ARG A 74 3.23 13.23 -1.72
CA ARG A 74 3.50 14.31 -0.75
C ARG A 74 4.94 14.78 -0.99
N PRO A 75 5.15 16.01 -1.50
CA PRO A 75 6.47 16.36 -2.02
C PRO A 75 7.59 16.43 -0.98
N ALA A 76 7.25 16.56 0.31
CA ALA A 76 8.17 16.51 1.43
C ALA A 76 8.53 15.08 1.88
N ILE A 77 7.82 14.05 1.42
CA ILE A 77 8.00 12.66 1.87
C ILE A 77 8.55 11.81 0.75
N SER A 78 9.62 11.08 1.05
CA SER A 78 10.21 10.09 0.16
C SER A 78 10.63 8.84 0.91
N PHE A 79 10.54 7.69 0.25
CA PHE A 79 11.13 6.46 0.77
C PHE A 79 12.48 6.25 0.09
N THR A 80 13.54 6.17 0.88
CA THR A 80 14.89 5.96 0.37
C THR A 80 15.37 4.60 0.79
N ARG A 81 15.71 3.78 -0.20
CA ARG A 81 16.51 2.58 -0.01
C ARG A 81 17.96 2.90 -0.40
N ARG A 82 18.87 2.69 0.55
CA ARG A 82 20.31 2.83 0.36
C ARG A 82 20.95 1.44 0.46
N GLU A 83 21.86 1.13 -0.45
CA GLU A 83 22.64 -0.10 -0.41
C GLU A 83 24.10 0.26 -0.64
N GLU A 84 24.98 -0.03 0.31
CA GLU A 84 26.42 0.08 0.09
C GLU A 84 26.90 -1.03 -0.86
N ILE A 85 27.63 -0.65 -1.89
CA ILE A 85 28.09 -1.56 -2.95
C ILE A 85 29.60 -1.47 -3.12
N GLY A 86 30.23 -2.57 -3.55
CA GLY A 86 31.65 -2.56 -3.89
C GLY A 86 31.94 -1.82 -5.19
N LYS A 87 33.16 -1.28 -5.33
CA LYS A 87 33.64 -0.52 -6.50
C LYS A 87 33.34 -1.23 -7.85
N ARG A 88 33.59 -2.53 -7.94
CA ARG A 88 33.31 -3.32 -9.16
C ARG A 88 31.81 -3.35 -9.54
N HIS A 89 30.92 -3.34 -8.55
CA HIS A 89 29.47 -3.31 -8.80
C HIS A 89 29.02 -1.90 -9.22
N PHE A 90 29.60 -0.87 -8.59
CA PHE A 90 29.39 0.53 -8.98
C PHE A 90 29.77 0.79 -10.44
N GLU A 91 30.96 0.36 -10.86
CA GLU A 91 31.43 0.48 -12.25
C GLU A 91 30.51 -0.26 -13.24
N LYS A 92 30.09 -1.49 -12.89
CA LYS A 92 29.16 -2.26 -13.71
C LYS A 92 27.81 -1.54 -13.86
N LEU A 93 27.26 -1.00 -12.78
CA LEU A 93 26.00 -0.25 -12.81
C LEU A 93 26.14 1.06 -13.61
N GLY A 94 27.31 1.68 -13.63
CA GLY A 94 27.60 2.86 -14.44
C GLY A 94 27.35 2.66 -15.94
N SER A 95 27.46 1.42 -16.45
CA SER A 95 27.12 1.09 -17.84
C SER A 95 25.62 1.24 -18.17
N PHE A 96 24.76 1.32 -17.16
CA PHE A 96 23.31 1.54 -17.30
C PHE A 96 22.91 3.00 -17.04
N LYS A 97 23.87 3.94 -17.14
CA LYS A 97 23.62 5.37 -17.04
C LYS A 97 22.45 5.78 -17.93
N ASP A 98 21.59 6.61 -17.37
CA ASP A 98 20.54 7.28 -18.12
C ASP A 98 21.17 8.33 -19.05
N PRO A 99 21.11 8.16 -20.38
CA PRO A 99 21.72 9.11 -21.31
C PRO A 99 21.03 10.47 -21.28
N GLU A 100 19.77 10.53 -20.84
CA GLU A 100 19.03 11.79 -20.78
C GLU A 100 19.47 12.62 -19.57
N ARG A 101 20.01 12.00 -18.51
CA ARG A 101 20.31 12.69 -17.24
C ARG A 101 21.81 12.95 -17.03
N LYS A 102 22.15 14.19 -16.69
CA LYS A 102 23.52 14.58 -16.36
C LYS A 102 23.96 13.95 -15.04
N SER A 103 25.22 13.51 -14.99
CA SER A 103 25.86 13.15 -13.72
C SER A 103 26.05 14.44 -12.91
N LEU A 104 25.79 14.39 -11.61
CA LEU A 104 25.86 15.55 -10.73
C LEU A 104 26.99 15.39 -9.73
N ARG A 105 27.68 16.50 -9.47
CA ARG A 105 28.67 16.62 -8.40
C ARG A 105 28.25 17.75 -7.47
N LYS A 106 28.29 17.48 -6.17
CA LYS A 106 27.97 18.46 -5.14
C LYS A 106 28.83 18.27 -3.90
N ARG A 107 29.04 19.36 -3.18
CA ARG A 107 29.59 19.36 -1.83
C ARG A 107 28.43 19.48 -0.85
N ARG A 108 28.35 18.57 0.12
CA ARG A 108 27.32 18.53 1.14
C ARG A 108 27.91 18.82 2.51
N TRP A 109 27.34 19.78 3.22
CA TRP A 109 27.58 20.02 4.64
C TRP A 109 26.37 19.56 5.44
N GLU A 110 26.55 18.56 6.30
CA GLU A 110 25.50 18.06 7.20
C GLU A 110 25.78 18.51 8.63
N PHE A 111 24.79 19.09 9.29
CA PHE A 111 24.93 19.63 10.65
C PHE A 111 23.59 19.64 11.40
N VAL A 112 23.66 19.88 12.70
CA VAL A 112 22.48 20.04 13.57
C VAL A 112 22.35 21.51 13.97
N TRP A 113 21.13 22.05 13.88
CA TRP A 113 20.79 23.40 14.31
C TRP A 113 19.41 23.40 14.97
N ASN A 114 19.29 23.95 16.17
CA ASN A 114 18.02 23.97 16.94
C ASN A 114 17.32 22.59 17.02
N ASP A 115 18.09 21.53 17.30
CA ASP A 115 17.62 20.13 17.38
C ASP A 115 17.03 19.54 16.08
N GLN A 116 17.28 20.20 14.94
CA GLN A 116 16.91 19.74 13.59
C GLN A 116 18.16 19.45 12.76
N GLN A 117 18.09 18.40 11.94
CA GLN A 117 19.17 18.05 11.02
C GLN A 117 19.01 18.83 9.71
N PHE A 118 20.09 19.45 9.27
CA PHE A 118 20.14 20.19 8.02
C PHE A 118 21.25 19.66 7.11
N ARG A 119 21.04 19.83 5.81
CA ARG A 119 22.05 19.56 4.78
C ARG A 119 22.10 20.73 3.82
N ILE A 120 23.29 21.26 3.57
CA ILE A 120 23.50 22.26 2.52
C ILE A 120 24.23 21.59 1.37
N ASP A 121 23.60 21.59 0.20
CA ASP A 121 24.19 21.11 -1.04
C ASP A 121 24.63 22.30 -1.90
N LYS A 122 25.92 22.39 -2.19
CA LYS A 122 26.46 23.28 -3.22
C LYS A 122 26.85 22.47 -4.44
N TYR A 123 26.22 22.76 -5.57
CA TYR A 123 26.45 22.04 -6.82
C TYR A 123 27.63 22.62 -7.59
N ASP A 124 28.38 21.73 -8.23
CA ASP A 124 29.49 22.03 -9.12
C ASP A 124 29.17 21.60 -10.57
N GLY A 125 30.04 21.94 -11.52
CA GLY A 125 29.92 21.49 -12.91
C GLY A 125 28.71 22.09 -13.62
N PRO A 126 27.82 21.29 -14.27
CA PRO A 126 26.68 21.82 -15.04
C PRO A 126 25.69 22.69 -14.26
N LEU A 127 25.71 22.62 -12.92
CA LEU A 127 24.82 23.37 -12.03
C LEU A 127 25.62 24.25 -11.06
N GLN A 128 26.81 24.67 -11.47
CA GLN A 128 27.72 25.46 -10.64
C GLN A 128 27.01 26.67 -10.03
N GLY A 129 27.12 26.81 -8.71
CA GLY A 129 26.58 27.94 -7.97
C GLY A 129 25.15 27.74 -7.43
N LEU A 130 24.43 26.69 -7.84
CA LEU A 130 23.17 26.32 -7.20
C LEU A 130 23.44 25.84 -5.77
N MET A 131 22.67 26.37 -4.81
CA MET A 131 22.71 25.93 -3.41
C MET A 131 21.30 25.60 -2.90
N ILE A 132 21.18 24.43 -2.26
CA ILE A 132 19.93 23.96 -1.68
C ILE A 132 20.16 23.63 -0.21
N LEU A 133 19.31 24.16 0.66
CA LEU A 133 19.20 23.75 2.06
C LEU A 133 18.08 22.71 2.18
N GLU A 134 18.39 21.52 2.65
CA GLU A 134 17.44 20.47 3.02
C GLU A 134 17.29 20.45 4.54
N ALA A 135 16.06 20.58 5.04
CA ALA A 135 15.72 20.46 6.46
C ALA A 135 15.01 19.12 6.69
N VAL A 136 15.59 18.24 7.50
CA VAL A 136 15.00 16.92 7.84
C VAL A 136 14.02 17.08 9.00
N LEU A 137 12.81 16.56 8.83
CA LEU A 137 11.69 16.69 9.76
C LEU A 137 11.32 15.34 10.37
N ARG A 138 10.71 15.36 11.56
CA ARG A 138 10.17 14.17 12.25
C ARG A 138 8.76 13.83 11.78
N HIS A 139 7.99 14.82 11.34
CA HIS A 139 6.67 14.68 10.74
C HIS A 139 6.41 15.85 9.79
N GLU A 140 5.48 15.68 8.84
CA GLU A 140 5.31 16.60 7.70
C GLU A 140 4.84 18.01 8.07
N ASN A 141 4.10 18.15 9.17
CA ASN A 141 3.59 19.43 9.66
C ASN A 141 4.60 20.19 10.53
N GLU A 142 5.83 19.69 10.68
CA GLU A 142 6.88 20.37 11.45
C GLU A 142 7.41 21.60 10.68
N ASP A 143 7.62 22.69 11.40
CA ASP A 143 8.24 23.90 10.86
C ASP A 143 9.77 23.75 10.81
N ALA A 144 10.36 24.13 9.68
CA ALA A 144 11.81 24.15 9.52
C ALA A 144 12.38 25.44 10.16
N ARG A 145 13.15 25.30 11.23
CA ARG A 145 13.81 26.42 11.93
C ARG A 145 15.11 26.80 11.21
N ILE A 146 14.96 27.46 10.07
CA ILE A 146 16.06 27.79 9.16
C ILE A 146 17.17 28.57 9.90
N PRO A 147 18.45 28.18 9.76
CA PRO A 147 19.56 28.91 10.38
C PRO A 147 19.73 30.32 9.82
N GLY A 148 19.88 31.31 10.70
CA GLY A 148 20.00 32.74 10.32
C GLY A 148 21.26 33.10 9.52
N PHE A 149 22.23 32.18 9.39
CA PHE A 149 23.40 32.33 8.53
C PHE A 149 23.14 31.89 7.06
N CYS A 150 21.96 31.35 6.75
CA CYS A 150 21.53 31.01 5.39
C CYS A 150 20.64 32.12 4.82
N THR A 151 21.01 32.67 3.66
CA THR A 151 20.13 33.61 2.94
C THR A 151 19.16 32.81 2.06
N VAL A 152 17.95 32.58 2.55
CA VAL A 152 16.90 31.85 1.82
C VAL A 152 16.23 32.76 0.81
N VAL A 153 16.12 32.27 -0.43
CA VAL A 153 15.37 32.92 -1.50
C VAL A 153 13.89 32.55 -1.39
N ARG A 154 13.60 31.24 -1.38
CA ARG A 154 12.23 30.68 -1.25
C ARG A 154 12.27 29.18 -0.95
N GLU A 155 11.14 28.64 -0.49
CA GLU A 155 10.90 27.20 -0.46
C GLU A 155 10.73 26.65 -1.89
N VAL A 156 11.32 25.50 -2.16
CA VAL A 156 11.29 24.77 -3.44
C VAL A 156 10.85 23.31 -3.26
N THR A 157 10.24 22.99 -2.11
CA THR A 157 9.75 21.64 -1.80
C THR A 157 8.72 21.20 -2.86
N GLY A 158 9.01 20.10 -3.54
CA GLY A 158 8.13 19.55 -4.59
C GLY A 158 8.27 20.15 -5.98
N GLU A 159 9.16 21.11 -6.17
CA GLU A 159 9.43 21.65 -7.49
C GLU A 159 10.37 20.73 -8.25
N ASN A 160 9.90 20.22 -9.39
CA ASN A 160 10.62 19.23 -10.18
C ASN A 160 12.00 19.74 -10.65
N GLU A 161 12.14 21.04 -10.90
CA GLU A 161 13.41 21.63 -11.32
C GLU A 161 14.50 21.49 -10.25
N TYR A 162 14.17 21.59 -8.97
CA TYR A 162 15.10 21.40 -7.84
C TYR A 162 15.10 19.97 -7.29
N SER A 163 14.03 19.21 -7.53
CA SER A 163 13.94 17.80 -7.15
C SER A 163 14.62 16.86 -8.15
N ARG A 164 14.70 17.23 -9.44
CA ARG A 164 15.18 16.35 -10.52
C ARG A 164 16.34 16.90 -11.35
N LEU A 165 16.75 18.16 -11.15
CA LEU A 165 17.85 18.93 -11.75
C LEU A 165 18.32 18.56 -13.19
N PRO A 166 18.31 19.52 -14.14
CA PRO A 166 17.98 19.27 -15.55
C PRO A 166 19.00 18.52 -16.43
N THR A 167 18.41 17.95 -17.48
CA THR A 167 18.96 17.35 -18.71
C THR A 167 19.33 18.44 -19.74
N GLU A 168 20.09 18.11 -20.79
CA GLU A 168 20.60 19.07 -21.78
C GLU A 168 19.47 19.72 -22.63
N ASP A 169 19.58 21.05 -22.80
CA ASP A 169 18.80 21.99 -23.63
C ASP A 169 17.27 22.02 -23.51
N SER A 170 16.77 23.10 -22.88
CA SER A 170 15.46 23.67 -23.22
C SER A 170 15.57 25.19 -23.35
N GLU A 171 16.07 25.63 -24.52
CA GLU A 171 15.70 26.93 -25.03
C GLU A 171 14.18 27.01 -25.20
N VAL A 172 13.68 28.19 -24.85
CA VAL A 172 12.30 28.64 -24.92
C VAL A 172 11.69 28.29 -26.27
N ARG A 173 10.74 27.35 -26.27
CA ARG A 173 9.74 27.24 -27.34
C ARG A 173 8.36 27.23 -26.73
N SER A 174 7.71 28.39 -26.82
CA SER A 174 6.27 28.52 -26.75
C SER A 174 5.63 27.50 -27.69
N SER A 175 5.01 26.48 -27.12
CA SER A 175 4.10 25.61 -27.86
C SER A 175 2.90 25.37 -26.95
N GLY A 176 1.72 25.47 -27.55
CA GLY A 176 0.43 25.45 -26.87
C GLY A 176 0.12 24.13 -26.15
N PRO A 177 -1.15 23.90 -25.79
CA PRO A 177 -1.54 22.96 -24.73
C PRO A 177 -0.93 21.58 -24.94
N ALA A 178 -0.25 21.08 -23.89
CA ALA A 178 0.47 19.83 -23.91
C ALA A 178 -0.43 18.65 -24.27
N ALA A 179 -0.10 17.98 -25.37
CA ALA A 179 -0.66 16.67 -25.69
C ALA A 179 -0.25 15.66 -24.60
N GLY A 180 -1.25 15.03 -23.97
CA GLY A 180 -1.08 14.13 -22.83
C GLY A 180 -0.22 12.90 -23.12
N ARG A 181 0.82 12.69 -22.30
CA ARG A 181 1.55 11.41 -22.23
C ARG A 181 0.66 10.36 -21.56
N LYS A 182 0.52 9.20 -22.22
CA LYS A 182 -0.41 8.12 -21.85
C LYS A 182 -0.09 7.53 -20.48
N LYS A 183 -1.07 7.55 -19.58
CA LYS A 183 -1.10 6.79 -18.32
C LYS A 183 -0.98 5.30 -18.65
N ALA A 184 0.05 4.62 -18.15
CA ALA A 184 0.22 3.18 -18.40
C ALA A 184 -0.81 2.41 -17.56
N ALA A 185 -1.83 1.89 -18.22
CA ALA A 185 -2.83 1.06 -17.57
C ALA A 185 -2.30 -0.37 -17.40
N ALA A 186 -2.50 -0.95 -16.22
CA ALA A 186 -2.15 -2.34 -15.91
C ALA A 186 -3.38 -3.08 -15.39
N PHE A 187 -3.37 -4.39 -15.53
CA PHE A 187 -4.42 -5.23 -14.96
C PHE A 187 -4.25 -5.28 -13.43
N HIS A 188 -5.35 -5.17 -12.71
CA HIS A 188 -5.39 -5.14 -11.25
C HIS A 188 -6.51 -6.04 -10.74
N ILE A 189 -6.30 -6.61 -9.57
CA ILE A 189 -7.40 -7.11 -8.72
C ILE A 189 -7.60 -6.06 -7.63
N VAL A 190 -8.84 -5.67 -7.41
CA VAL A 190 -9.21 -4.71 -6.37
C VAL A 190 -10.30 -5.31 -5.49
N ALA A 191 -10.21 -5.05 -4.19
CA ALA A 191 -11.30 -5.26 -3.26
C ALA A 191 -11.69 -3.93 -2.64
N LEU A 192 -12.97 -3.57 -2.78
CA LEU A 192 -13.56 -2.40 -2.17
C LEU A 192 -14.40 -2.85 -0.97
N VAL A 193 -14.19 -2.24 0.19
CA VAL A 193 -14.84 -2.62 1.44
C VAL A 193 -15.38 -1.37 2.13
N ASP A 194 -16.70 -1.30 2.32
CA ASP A 194 -17.42 -0.17 2.91
C ASP A 194 -17.99 -0.53 4.29
N LEU A 195 -17.56 0.21 5.31
CA LEU A 195 -18.01 0.06 6.69
C LEU A 195 -19.38 0.71 6.90
N LEU A 196 -20.37 -0.08 7.31
CA LEU A 196 -21.76 0.36 7.37
C LEU A 196 -22.11 1.05 8.69
N GLY A 197 -23.06 2.00 8.60
CA GLY A 197 -23.73 2.58 9.77
C GLY A 197 -22.97 3.71 10.49
N GLN A 198 -21.88 4.25 9.91
CA GLN A 198 -21.13 5.36 10.50
C GLN A 198 -21.73 6.72 10.16
N GLY A 199 -22.00 7.00 8.87
CA GLY A 199 -22.53 8.29 8.41
C GLY A 199 -23.85 8.71 9.07
N GLY A 200 -24.81 7.79 9.20
CA GLY A 200 -26.11 8.07 9.83
C GLY A 200 -26.02 8.42 11.32
N LYS A 201 -24.99 7.94 12.04
CA LYS A 201 -24.74 8.31 13.43
C LYS A 201 -24.20 9.74 13.54
N LEU A 202 -23.33 10.15 12.61
CA LEU A 202 -22.74 11.50 12.57
C LEU A 202 -23.75 12.55 12.09
N GLY A 203 -24.63 12.22 11.14
CA GLY A 203 -25.67 13.11 10.62
C GLY A 203 -26.71 13.57 11.65
N ARG A 204 -26.72 13.00 12.86
CA ARG A 204 -27.60 13.42 13.96
C ARG A 204 -27.18 14.77 14.58
N PHE A 205 -25.97 15.26 14.28
CA PHE A 205 -25.51 16.57 14.76
C PHE A 205 -25.86 17.67 13.77
N LYS A 206 -26.71 18.60 14.20
CA LYS A 206 -27.10 19.79 13.42
C LYS A 206 -26.16 20.99 13.63
N GLY A 207 -25.19 20.90 14.54
CA GLY A 207 -24.28 22.01 14.86
C GLY A 207 -23.20 21.64 15.88
N ILE A 208 -22.30 22.60 16.15
CA ILE A 208 -21.17 22.47 17.08
C ILE A 208 -21.71 22.34 18.53
N PRO A 209 -21.32 21.31 19.31
CA PRO A 209 -21.73 21.16 20.71
C PRO A 209 -21.30 22.34 21.59
N ARG A 210 -22.25 23.04 22.24
CA ARG A 210 -22.00 24.22 23.07
C ARG A 210 -22.11 23.92 24.56
N THR A 211 -23.07 23.08 24.97
CA THR A 211 -23.29 22.76 26.38
C THR A 211 -22.43 21.59 26.88
N ARG A 212 -22.22 21.47 28.20
CA ARG A 212 -21.49 20.33 28.80
C ARG A 212 -22.15 18.99 28.50
N ASN A 213 -23.48 18.96 28.44
CA ASN A 213 -24.24 17.76 28.11
C ASN A 213 -24.09 17.39 26.63
N GLU A 214 -24.23 18.37 25.72
CA GLU A 214 -23.99 18.17 24.29
C GLU A 214 -22.56 17.69 24.00
N LYS A 215 -21.56 18.26 24.67
CA LYS A 215 -20.15 17.82 24.55
C LYS A 215 -19.98 16.37 25.00
N ARG A 216 -20.58 15.97 26.14
CA ARG A 216 -20.55 14.57 26.61
C ARG A 216 -21.25 13.62 25.64
N THR A 217 -22.42 14.00 25.14
CA THR A 217 -23.17 13.20 24.15
C THR A 217 -22.39 13.07 22.84
N PHE A 218 -21.76 14.16 22.38
CA PHE A 218 -20.85 14.18 21.24
C PHE A 218 -19.70 13.21 21.47
N THR A 219 -18.87 13.39 22.50
CA THR A 219 -17.73 12.51 22.79
C THR A 219 -18.11 11.03 22.82
N ARG A 220 -19.25 10.66 23.42
CA ARG A 220 -19.73 9.28 23.45
C ARG A 220 -20.06 8.75 22.05
N LEU A 221 -20.74 9.53 21.22
CA LEU A 221 -21.11 9.16 19.85
C LEU A 221 -19.92 9.19 18.89
N THR A 222 -19.02 10.16 19.02
CA THR A 222 -17.74 10.26 18.32
C THR A 222 -16.88 9.03 18.60
N ARG A 223 -16.76 8.61 19.86
CA ARG A 223 -16.03 7.37 20.21
C ARG A 223 -16.66 6.12 19.60
N ALA A 224 -18.00 6.07 19.51
CA ALA A 224 -18.74 4.96 18.90
C ALA A 224 -18.78 4.99 17.35
N THR A 225 -18.18 6.01 16.72
CA THR A 225 -18.08 6.15 15.26
C THR A 225 -16.62 6.15 14.83
N PHE A 226 -15.87 7.20 15.17
CA PHE A 226 -14.44 7.31 14.89
C PHE A 226 -13.65 6.14 15.46
N GLY A 227 -13.95 5.70 16.68
CA GLY A 227 -13.29 4.53 17.26
C GLY A 227 -13.56 3.24 16.48
N THR A 228 -14.74 3.08 15.88
CA THR A 228 -15.05 1.94 15.00
C THR A 228 -14.29 2.04 13.68
N VAL A 229 -14.20 3.22 13.08
CA VAL A 229 -13.43 3.45 11.83
C VAL A 229 -11.93 3.22 12.06
N GLU A 230 -11.38 3.74 13.17
CA GLU A 230 -9.98 3.53 13.54
C GLU A 230 -9.69 2.05 13.77
N HIS A 231 -10.56 1.35 14.52
CA HIS A 231 -10.40 -0.08 14.77
C HIS A 231 -10.47 -0.92 13.49
N PHE A 232 -11.42 -0.62 12.62
CA PHE A 232 -11.56 -1.29 11.32
C PHE A 232 -10.31 -1.12 10.44
N ARG A 233 -9.76 0.10 10.38
CA ARG A 233 -8.52 0.40 9.64
C ARG A 233 -7.31 -0.29 10.26
N GLU A 234 -7.20 -0.28 11.58
CA GLU A 234 -6.14 -0.98 12.31
C GLU A 234 -6.20 -2.49 12.04
N ARG A 235 -7.40 -3.09 12.08
CA ARG A 235 -7.62 -4.50 11.78
C ARG A 235 -7.16 -4.86 10.38
N ILE A 236 -7.57 -4.10 9.37
CA ILE A 236 -7.13 -4.32 7.98
C ILE A 236 -5.60 -4.22 7.88
N THR A 237 -5.00 -3.23 8.55
CA THR A 237 -3.54 -3.01 8.54
C THR A 237 -2.78 -4.17 9.19
N ILE A 238 -3.29 -4.71 10.30
CA ILE A 238 -2.73 -5.91 10.96
C ILE A 238 -2.82 -7.12 10.03
N LEU A 239 -3.99 -7.33 9.40
CA LEU A 239 -4.19 -8.45 8.49
C LEU A 239 -3.39 -8.34 7.19
N ASN A 240 -2.93 -7.13 6.83
CA ASN A 240 -2.09 -6.87 5.66
C ASN A 240 -0.60 -7.14 5.91
N GLN A 241 -0.21 -7.52 7.13
CA GLN A 241 1.17 -7.89 7.45
C GLN A 241 1.51 -9.29 6.92
N PRO A 242 2.78 -9.56 6.56
CA PRO A 242 3.20 -10.90 6.12
C PRO A 242 2.89 -11.96 7.18
N LEU A 243 2.30 -13.07 6.74
CA LEU A 243 2.05 -14.20 7.62
C LEU A 243 3.36 -14.92 7.97
N PRO A 244 3.43 -15.55 9.16
CA PRO A 244 4.48 -16.52 9.44
C PRO A 244 4.52 -17.61 8.37
N MET A 245 5.72 -18.09 8.02
CA MET A 245 5.92 -19.10 6.96
C MET A 245 5.04 -20.34 7.12
N ALA A 246 4.74 -20.74 8.36
CA ALA A 246 3.84 -21.87 8.65
C ALA A 246 2.42 -21.71 8.08
N HIS A 247 1.96 -20.47 7.87
CA HIS A 247 0.62 -20.14 7.35
C HIS A 247 0.66 -19.49 5.96
N ALA A 248 1.85 -19.39 5.35
CA ALA A 248 2.03 -18.76 4.04
C ALA A 248 1.40 -19.56 2.89
N VAL A 249 1.32 -20.88 3.04
CA VAL A 249 0.71 -21.81 2.09
C VAL A 249 -0.45 -22.53 2.77
N PRO A 250 -1.63 -22.67 2.13
CA PRO A 250 -2.77 -23.40 2.71
C PRO A 250 -2.46 -24.88 2.86
N ASP A 251 -2.99 -25.53 3.89
CA ASP A 251 -2.74 -26.96 4.12
C ASP A 251 -3.21 -27.83 2.95
N ALA A 252 -4.37 -27.51 2.36
CA ALA A 252 -4.85 -28.16 1.14
C ALA A 252 -3.85 -28.08 -0.03
N VAL A 253 -3.09 -26.98 -0.13
CA VAL A 253 -2.02 -26.86 -1.14
C VAL A 253 -0.78 -27.62 -0.70
N LYS A 254 -0.39 -27.56 0.58
CA LYS A 254 0.78 -28.29 1.10
C LYS A 254 0.65 -29.81 0.88
N GLU A 255 -0.54 -30.36 1.04
CA GLU A 255 -0.84 -31.78 0.85
C GLU A 255 -0.70 -32.23 -0.62
N GLU A 256 -0.91 -31.32 -1.57
CA GLU A 256 -0.83 -31.60 -3.02
C GLU A 256 0.57 -31.39 -3.61
N LEU A 257 1.41 -30.55 -3.00
CA LEU A 257 2.67 -30.10 -3.59
C LEU A 257 3.89 -30.94 -3.17
N HIS A 258 4.71 -31.33 -4.16
CA HIS A 258 6.05 -31.88 -3.92
C HIS A 258 6.97 -30.83 -3.28
N PRO A 259 8.01 -31.20 -2.48
CA PRO A 259 8.87 -30.22 -1.78
C PRO A 259 9.51 -29.14 -2.65
N SER A 260 9.79 -29.42 -3.94
CA SER A 260 10.28 -28.43 -4.89
C SER A 260 9.22 -27.38 -5.27
N GLN A 261 7.97 -27.80 -5.39
CA GLN A 261 6.82 -26.95 -5.69
C GLN A 261 6.39 -26.15 -4.45
N LEU A 262 6.44 -26.76 -3.27
CA LEU A 262 6.18 -26.08 -2.01
C LEU A 262 7.15 -24.91 -1.79
N ARG A 263 8.45 -25.12 -1.99
CA ARG A 263 9.45 -24.03 -1.93
C ARG A 263 9.19 -22.91 -2.95
N LEU A 264 8.61 -23.25 -4.10
CA LEU A 264 8.25 -22.27 -5.12
C LEU A 264 7.05 -21.43 -4.66
N ALA A 265 6.05 -22.05 -4.03
CA ALA A 265 4.91 -21.38 -3.42
C ALA A 265 5.33 -20.48 -2.25
N GLU A 266 6.14 -20.99 -1.32
CA GLU A 266 6.64 -20.24 -0.15
C GLU A 266 7.43 -18.98 -0.55
N ARG A 267 8.35 -19.09 -1.52
CA ARG A 267 9.10 -17.95 -2.08
C ARG A 267 8.23 -16.92 -2.81
N SER A 268 6.98 -17.26 -3.05
CA SER A 268 6.01 -16.46 -3.80
C SER A 268 4.84 -16.01 -2.93
N ALA A 269 4.85 -16.35 -1.63
CA ALA A 269 3.82 -15.99 -0.66
C ALA A 269 3.92 -14.54 -0.15
N GLU A 270 5.02 -13.84 -0.46
CA GLU A 270 5.08 -12.38 -0.31
C GLU A 270 4.19 -11.71 -1.36
N SER A 271 2.90 -11.59 -1.05
CA SER A 271 1.99 -10.76 -1.83
C SER A 271 1.92 -9.38 -1.21
N ALA A 272 2.46 -8.39 -1.91
CA ALA A 272 2.31 -6.98 -1.55
C ALA A 272 0.89 -6.51 -1.92
N ILE A 273 -0.09 -6.83 -1.08
CA ILE A 273 -1.44 -6.25 -1.18
C ILE A 273 -1.32 -4.77 -0.79
N GLY A 274 -1.53 -3.90 -1.77
CA GLY A 274 -1.56 -2.47 -1.55
C GLY A 274 -2.83 -2.07 -0.81
N LEU A 275 -2.70 -1.14 0.14
CA LEU A 275 -3.81 -0.70 0.98
C LEU A 275 -4.00 0.81 0.84
N GLN A 276 -5.26 1.23 0.72
CA GLN A 276 -5.66 2.62 0.70
C GLN A 276 -6.98 2.79 1.45
N PHE A 277 -7.09 3.87 2.22
CA PHE A 277 -8.30 4.20 2.97
C PHE A 277 -8.87 5.53 2.48
N PHE A 278 -10.20 5.60 2.44
CA PHE A 278 -10.95 6.83 2.26
C PHE A 278 -12.08 6.81 3.29
N THR A 279 -11.97 7.60 4.37
CA THR A 279 -12.94 7.56 5.50
C THR A 279 -13.25 6.12 5.99
N ASP A 280 -14.47 5.64 5.82
CA ASP A 280 -15.01 4.33 6.17
C ASP A 280 -14.86 3.29 5.05
N LEU A 281 -14.31 3.69 3.90
CA LEU A 281 -14.00 2.85 2.75
C LEU A 281 -12.54 2.39 2.77
N ALA A 282 -12.31 1.11 2.51
CA ALA A 282 -10.99 0.54 2.30
C ALA A 282 -10.88 -0.04 0.88
N LEU A 283 -9.75 0.24 0.23
CA LEU A 283 -9.36 -0.31 -1.06
C LEU A 283 -8.11 -1.16 -0.88
N LEU A 284 -8.24 -2.46 -1.16
CA LEU A 284 -7.12 -3.39 -1.26
C LEU A 284 -6.84 -3.65 -2.74
N LYS A 285 -5.57 -3.66 -3.15
CA LYS A 285 -5.19 -3.77 -4.57
C LYS A 285 -3.98 -4.67 -4.79
N ILE A 286 -4.05 -5.47 -5.84
CA ILE A 286 -2.95 -6.29 -6.34
C ILE A 286 -2.65 -5.83 -7.77
N ASN A 287 -1.45 -5.29 -7.99
CA ASN A 287 -0.98 -4.93 -9.31
C ASN A 287 -0.48 -6.19 -10.03
N LEU A 288 -1.08 -6.50 -11.19
CA LEU A 288 -0.75 -7.66 -12.02
C LEU A 288 0.18 -7.29 -13.19
N GLY A 289 0.54 -6.01 -13.32
CA GLY A 289 1.53 -5.51 -14.27
C GLY A 289 2.89 -6.16 -14.04
N GLY A 290 3.45 -6.79 -15.07
CA GLY A 290 4.76 -7.46 -14.99
C GLY A 290 4.79 -8.77 -14.19
N GLN A 291 3.70 -9.12 -13.48
CA GLN A 291 3.56 -10.41 -12.81
C GLN A 291 3.36 -11.51 -13.86
N ARG A 292 4.35 -12.38 -14.03
CA ARG A 292 4.24 -13.60 -14.86
C ARG A 292 4.27 -14.82 -13.92
N ARG A 293 3.56 -15.90 -14.31
CA ARG A 293 3.47 -17.21 -13.61
C ARG A 293 2.48 -17.21 -12.44
N HIS A 294 2.64 -18.09 -11.46
CA HIS A 294 1.70 -18.47 -10.40
C HIS A 294 1.45 -17.41 -9.30
N ARG A 295 2.33 -16.43 -9.15
CA ARG A 295 2.28 -15.39 -8.08
C ARG A 295 0.92 -14.69 -7.90
N PRO A 296 0.19 -14.32 -8.96
CA PRO A 296 -1.10 -13.66 -8.78
C PRO A 296 -2.17 -14.49 -8.06
N LEU A 297 -2.19 -15.81 -8.26
CA LEU A 297 -3.16 -16.68 -7.59
C LEU A 297 -2.84 -16.80 -6.10
N ILE A 298 -1.55 -16.83 -5.74
CA ILE A 298 -1.12 -16.79 -4.35
C ILE A 298 -1.56 -15.47 -3.69
N GLY A 299 -1.35 -14.35 -4.36
CA GLY A 299 -1.79 -13.05 -3.86
C GLY A 299 -3.31 -12.92 -3.74
N LEU A 300 -4.05 -13.44 -4.72
CA LEU A 300 -5.51 -13.50 -4.67
C LEU A 300 -6.00 -14.34 -3.49
N TYR A 301 -5.46 -15.54 -3.28
CA TYR A 301 -5.81 -16.34 -2.11
C TYR A 301 -5.52 -15.58 -0.80
N GLY A 302 -4.36 -14.92 -0.69
CA GLY A 302 -4.03 -14.07 0.45
C GLY A 302 -5.07 -12.97 0.72
N LEU A 303 -5.53 -12.30 -0.35
CA LEU A 303 -6.59 -11.29 -0.28
C LEU A 303 -7.93 -11.90 0.17
N LEU A 304 -8.36 -13.03 -0.39
CA LEU A 304 -9.60 -13.72 0.02
C LEU A 304 -9.56 -14.14 1.48
N ARG A 305 -8.41 -14.67 1.93
CA ARG A 305 -8.18 -15.04 3.34
C ARG A 305 -8.28 -13.82 4.26
N GLN A 306 -7.60 -12.73 3.92
CA GLN A 306 -7.64 -11.48 4.70
C GLN A 306 -9.07 -10.94 4.82
N LEU A 307 -9.79 -10.87 3.70
CA LEU A 307 -11.15 -10.34 3.67
C LEU A 307 -12.15 -11.23 4.39
N GLY A 308 -12.02 -12.55 4.28
CA GLY A 308 -12.92 -13.46 4.97
C GLY A 308 -12.69 -13.49 6.48
N LEU A 309 -11.42 -13.38 6.94
CA LEU A 309 -11.12 -13.21 8.37
C LEU A 309 -11.63 -11.87 8.89
N LEU A 310 -11.45 -10.80 8.13
CA LEU A 310 -12.00 -9.48 8.44
C LEU A 310 -13.53 -9.56 8.60
N MET A 311 -14.25 -10.14 7.63
CA MET A 311 -15.71 -10.29 7.69
C MET A 311 -16.15 -11.01 8.96
N LEU A 312 -15.53 -12.14 9.27
CA LEU A 312 -15.92 -12.96 10.40
C LEU A 312 -15.63 -12.27 11.75
N THR A 313 -14.48 -11.58 11.87
CA THR A 313 -14.08 -10.90 13.11
C THR A 313 -14.86 -9.61 13.36
N GLU A 314 -15.09 -8.80 12.33
CA GLU A 314 -15.93 -7.60 12.43
C GLU A 314 -17.38 -7.99 12.79
N LEU A 315 -17.95 -9.03 12.14
CA LEU A 315 -19.28 -9.54 12.51
C LEU A 315 -19.33 -10.00 13.97
N ALA A 316 -18.30 -10.68 14.46
CA ALA A 316 -18.23 -11.13 15.86
C ALA A 316 -18.22 -9.96 16.86
N GLU A 317 -17.64 -8.82 16.47
CA GLU A 317 -17.63 -7.58 17.24
C GLU A 317 -18.91 -6.73 17.02
N GLY A 318 -19.80 -7.18 16.14
CA GLY A 318 -21.04 -6.49 15.80
C GLY A 318 -20.85 -5.31 14.85
N VAL A 319 -19.73 -5.28 14.14
CA VAL A 319 -19.45 -4.34 13.07
C VAL A 319 -19.87 -4.96 11.74
N LEU A 320 -20.59 -4.19 10.93
CA LEU A 320 -21.08 -4.63 9.63
C LEU A 320 -20.34 -3.87 8.54
N PHE A 321 -19.86 -4.58 7.53
CA PHE A 321 -19.36 -3.98 6.31
C PHE A 321 -19.84 -4.81 5.12
N ARG A 322 -19.83 -4.22 3.94
CA ARG A 322 -20.02 -4.94 2.67
C ARG A 322 -18.87 -4.64 1.74
N GLY A 323 -18.70 -5.44 0.71
CA GLY A 323 -17.62 -5.21 -0.24
C GLY A 323 -17.80 -5.93 -1.56
N ALA A 324 -16.85 -5.70 -2.44
CA ALA A 324 -16.76 -6.43 -3.70
C ALA A 324 -15.30 -6.60 -4.14
N ILE A 325 -15.03 -7.70 -4.84
CA ILE A 325 -13.73 -8.02 -5.44
C ILE A 325 -13.90 -8.13 -6.94
N GLU A 326 -13.07 -7.44 -7.71
CA GLU A 326 -13.12 -7.48 -9.16
C GLU A 326 -11.74 -7.31 -9.79
N ALA A 327 -11.57 -7.84 -11.00
CA ALA A 327 -10.40 -7.66 -11.83
C ALA A 327 -10.68 -6.75 -13.03
N GLY A 328 -9.67 -5.98 -13.44
CA GLY A 328 -9.80 -5.09 -14.59
C GLY A 328 -8.59 -4.22 -14.83
N ILE A 329 -8.65 -3.48 -15.92
CA ILE A 329 -7.61 -2.51 -16.29
C ILE A 329 -7.78 -1.26 -15.42
N CYS A 330 -6.72 -0.87 -14.74
CA CYS A 330 -6.63 0.39 -14.00
C CYS A 330 -5.34 1.13 -14.38
N ALA A 331 -5.43 2.45 -14.42
CA ALA A 331 -4.28 3.32 -14.38
C ALA A 331 -4.04 3.73 -12.92
N GLU A 332 -2.80 3.63 -12.48
CA GLU A 332 -2.39 4.29 -11.24
C GLU A 332 -2.29 5.80 -11.53
N LEU A 333 -3.06 6.58 -10.78
CA LEU A 333 -2.97 8.03 -10.75
C LEU A 333 -1.85 8.45 -9.79
N ASN A 334 -1.47 9.73 -9.88
CA ASN A 334 -0.45 10.29 -9.00
C ASN A 334 -0.89 10.14 -7.54
N GLY A 335 -0.04 9.54 -6.70
CA GLY A 335 -0.35 9.24 -5.28
C GLY A 335 -0.81 7.83 -4.99
N GLY A 336 -0.78 6.94 -5.97
CA GLY A 336 -1.11 5.53 -5.80
C GLY A 336 -2.60 5.24 -5.93
N ASP A 337 -3.44 6.25 -6.10
CA ASP A 337 -4.87 6.06 -6.37
C ASP A 337 -5.06 5.22 -7.63
N LEU A 338 -5.99 4.28 -7.59
CA LEU A 338 -6.37 3.54 -8.79
C LEU A 338 -7.57 4.20 -9.44
N TYR A 339 -7.49 4.39 -10.76
CA TYR A 339 -8.62 4.79 -11.58
C TYR A 339 -8.74 3.87 -12.78
N GLY A 340 -9.91 3.26 -12.93
CA GLY A 340 -10.20 2.42 -14.08
C GLY A 340 -11.30 1.43 -13.83
N GLN A 341 -11.37 0.46 -14.73
CA GLN A 341 -12.48 -0.45 -14.86
C GLN A 341 -12.68 -1.32 -13.63
N ALA A 342 -11.59 -1.82 -13.02
CA ALA A 342 -11.69 -2.68 -11.84
C ALA A 342 -12.35 -1.92 -10.67
N ILE A 343 -11.96 -0.67 -10.45
CA ILE A 343 -12.51 0.19 -9.38
C ILE A 343 -13.98 0.50 -9.64
N SER A 344 -14.32 0.93 -10.86
CA SER A 344 -15.70 1.26 -11.20
C SER A 344 -16.65 0.07 -11.07
N ARG A 345 -16.21 -1.13 -11.47
CA ARG A 345 -17.00 -2.35 -11.34
C ARG A 345 -17.09 -2.83 -9.89
N ALA A 346 -15.99 -2.80 -9.14
CA ALA A 346 -16.01 -3.14 -7.72
C ALA A 346 -16.94 -2.21 -6.94
N TYR A 347 -16.94 -0.90 -7.26
CA TYR A 347 -17.89 0.05 -6.67
C TYR A 347 -19.34 -0.32 -6.99
N ALA A 348 -19.69 -0.57 -8.26
CA ALA A 348 -21.05 -0.96 -8.63
C ALA A 348 -21.50 -2.27 -7.96
N LEU A 349 -20.60 -3.26 -7.87
CA LEU A 349 -20.89 -4.52 -7.18
C LEU A 349 -21.09 -4.31 -5.67
N GLU A 350 -20.28 -3.46 -5.04
CA GLU A 350 -20.41 -3.14 -3.61
C GLU A 350 -21.71 -2.36 -3.34
N SER A 351 -21.99 -1.34 -4.16
CA SER A 351 -23.11 -0.42 -3.94
C SER A 351 -24.46 -1.06 -4.27
N ASP A 352 -24.55 -1.69 -5.45
CA ASP A 352 -25.81 -2.06 -6.10
C ASP A 352 -26.14 -3.56 -5.94
N VAL A 353 -25.12 -4.41 -5.79
CA VAL A 353 -25.29 -5.87 -5.76
C VAL A 353 -25.10 -6.45 -4.37
N ALA A 354 -24.11 -5.99 -3.60
CA ALA A 354 -23.86 -6.55 -2.28
C ALA A 354 -25.08 -6.34 -1.36
N VAL A 355 -25.63 -5.12 -1.34
CA VAL A 355 -26.87 -4.63 -0.69
C VAL A 355 -27.09 -4.97 0.81
N TYR A 356 -26.35 -5.92 1.36
CA TYR A 356 -26.25 -6.32 2.76
C TYR A 356 -24.79 -6.72 3.08
N PRO A 357 -24.45 -6.98 4.35
CA PRO A 357 -23.09 -7.36 4.75
C PRO A 357 -22.63 -8.70 4.14
N ARG A 358 -21.94 -8.61 3.00
CA ARG A 358 -21.29 -9.70 2.27
C ARG A 358 -20.21 -9.12 1.35
N ILE A 359 -19.38 -9.99 0.77
CA ILE A 359 -18.37 -9.59 -0.22
C ILE A 359 -18.70 -10.26 -1.55
N VAL A 360 -19.12 -9.46 -2.53
CA VAL A 360 -19.47 -9.93 -3.88
C VAL A 360 -18.21 -10.15 -4.70
N VAL A 361 -18.22 -11.15 -5.58
CA VAL A 361 -17.09 -11.45 -6.46
C VAL A 361 -17.52 -11.29 -7.92
N GLY A 362 -16.84 -10.40 -8.62
CA GLY A 362 -17.09 -10.09 -10.02
C GLY A 362 -16.68 -11.23 -10.96
N THR A 363 -17.36 -11.30 -12.10
CA THR A 363 -17.13 -12.36 -13.09
C THR A 363 -15.77 -12.24 -13.78
N HIS A 364 -15.22 -11.03 -13.95
CA HIS A 364 -13.93 -10.84 -14.60
C HIS A 364 -12.77 -11.35 -13.75
N LEU A 365 -12.93 -11.38 -12.42
CA LEU A 365 -12.00 -12.08 -11.53
C LEU A 365 -11.97 -13.59 -11.84
N LEU A 366 -13.12 -14.21 -12.08
CA LEU A 366 -13.17 -15.63 -12.45
C LEU A 366 -12.52 -15.88 -13.80
N ASP A 367 -12.81 -15.04 -14.79
CA ASP A 367 -12.19 -15.13 -16.11
C ASP A 367 -10.67 -14.99 -16.01
N TYR A 368 -10.19 -14.11 -15.14
CA TYR A 368 -8.76 -13.97 -14.85
C TYR A 368 -8.17 -15.24 -14.24
N VAL A 369 -8.84 -15.88 -13.26
CA VAL A 369 -8.36 -17.15 -12.67
C VAL A 369 -8.32 -18.25 -13.74
N ARG A 370 -9.38 -18.39 -14.55
CA ARG A 370 -9.47 -19.38 -15.63
C ARG A 370 -8.40 -19.19 -16.71
N SER A 371 -7.98 -17.94 -16.97
CA SER A 371 -6.92 -17.65 -17.95
C SER A 371 -5.56 -18.33 -17.66
N PHE A 372 -5.36 -18.86 -16.45
CA PHE A 372 -4.14 -19.60 -16.12
C PHE A 372 -4.05 -20.97 -16.77
N GLU A 373 -5.16 -21.58 -17.17
CA GLU A 373 -5.20 -22.86 -17.89
C GLU A 373 -4.45 -22.75 -19.23
N GLU A 374 -4.61 -21.60 -19.90
CA GLU A 374 -4.07 -21.31 -21.24
C GLU A 374 -2.63 -20.77 -21.22
N LYS A 375 -2.08 -20.45 -20.05
CA LYS A 375 -0.73 -19.87 -19.94
C LYS A 375 0.36 -20.91 -20.19
N ARG A 376 1.42 -20.46 -20.87
CA ARG A 376 2.68 -21.22 -20.96
C ARG A 376 3.44 -21.13 -19.63
N LEU A 377 3.22 -22.12 -18.78
CA LEU A 377 3.89 -22.32 -17.48
C LEU A 377 4.83 -23.51 -17.55
N SER A 378 5.90 -23.50 -16.76
CA SER A 378 6.64 -24.74 -16.47
C SER A 378 5.75 -25.71 -15.70
N GLU A 379 6.09 -27.01 -15.73
CA GLU A 379 5.33 -28.05 -15.04
C GLU A 379 5.11 -27.74 -13.55
N ASN A 380 6.17 -27.36 -12.84
CA ASN A 380 6.07 -26.97 -11.42
C ASN A 380 5.18 -25.74 -11.20
N GLU A 381 5.21 -24.75 -12.11
CA GLU A 381 4.37 -23.55 -11.99
C GLU A 381 2.91 -23.84 -12.32
N ARG A 382 2.64 -24.79 -13.22
CA ARG A 382 1.29 -25.26 -13.54
C ARG A 382 0.67 -25.94 -12.33
N VAL A 383 1.35 -26.92 -11.72
CA VAL A 383 0.86 -27.62 -10.52
C VAL A 383 0.55 -26.63 -9.39
N VAL A 384 1.46 -25.68 -9.11
CA VAL A 384 1.21 -24.64 -8.10
C VAL A 384 0.01 -23.77 -8.47
N SER A 385 -0.12 -23.37 -9.74
CA SER A 385 -1.25 -22.54 -10.17
C SER A 385 -2.58 -23.29 -10.04
N ASP A 386 -2.63 -24.56 -10.44
CA ASP A 386 -3.82 -25.39 -10.41
C ASP A 386 -4.28 -25.67 -8.97
N SER A 387 -3.35 -25.98 -8.06
CA SER A 387 -3.66 -26.13 -6.63
C SER A 387 -4.24 -24.84 -6.02
N TYR A 388 -3.64 -23.68 -6.32
CA TYR A 388 -4.19 -22.40 -5.83
C TYR A 388 -5.53 -22.04 -6.49
N ALA A 389 -5.72 -22.31 -7.78
CA ALA A 389 -6.99 -22.10 -8.46
C ALA A 389 -8.10 -22.97 -7.86
N GLY A 390 -7.82 -24.24 -7.54
CA GLY A 390 -8.74 -25.13 -6.86
C GLY A 390 -9.13 -24.64 -5.46
N VAL A 391 -8.16 -24.15 -4.68
CA VAL A 391 -8.42 -23.58 -3.35
C VAL A 391 -9.20 -22.26 -3.44
N ILE A 392 -8.87 -21.37 -4.39
CA ILE A 392 -9.65 -20.16 -4.65
C ILE A 392 -11.09 -20.51 -5.01
N GLY A 393 -11.32 -21.50 -5.87
CA GLY A 393 -12.65 -21.95 -6.26
C GLY A 393 -13.50 -22.37 -5.06
N LYS A 394 -12.92 -23.09 -4.09
CA LYS A 394 -13.59 -23.47 -2.82
C LYS A 394 -13.93 -22.26 -1.95
N CYS A 395 -13.17 -21.17 -2.03
CA CYS A 395 -13.44 -19.94 -1.29
C CYS A 395 -14.63 -19.16 -1.87
N LEU A 396 -15.15 -19.52 -3.05
CA LEU A 396 -16.21 -18.79 -3.74
C LEU A 396 -17.49 -19.63 -3.77
N ARG A 397 -18.65 -18.98 -3.64
CA ARG A 397 -19.94 -19.68 -3.70
C ARG A 397 -21.04 -18.75 -4.21
N GLN A 398 -22.06 -19.32 -4.85
CA GLN A 398 -23.33 -18.62 -5.08
C GLN A 398 -24.09 -18.47 -3.76
N ASP A 399 -24.48 -17.25 -3.47
CA ASP A 399 -25.33 -16.91 -2.34
C ASP A 399 -26.80 -17.29 -2.63
N THR A 400 -27.70 -17.06 -1.68
CA THR A 400 -29.12 -17.44 -1.81
C THR A 400 -29.86 -16.72 -2.93
N ASP A 401 -29.34 -15.57 -3.39
CA ASP A 401 -29.84 -14.82 -4.55
C ASP A 401 -29.09 -15.13 -5.86
N GLY A 402 -28.24 -16.15 -5.89
CA GLY A 402 -27.48 -16.58 -7.06
C GLY A 402 -26.24 -15.73 -7.35
N VAL A 403 -25.99 -14.67 -6.59
CA VAL A 403 -24.81 -13.81 -6.72
C VAL A 403 -23.58 -14.55 -6.19
N LEU A 404 -22.45 -14.46 -6.89
CA LEU A 404 -21.20 -15.04 -6.44
C LEU A 404 -20.58 -14.18 -5.31
N ILE A 405 -20.23 -14.84 -4.21
CA ILE A 405 -19.66 -14.20 -3.02
C ILE A 405 -18.39 -14.91 -2.55
N LEU A 406 -17.58 -14.20 -1.76
CA LEU A 406 -16.56 -14.81 -0.92
C LEU A 406 -17.24 -15.59 0.20
N SER A 407 -17.11 -16.90 0.19
CA SER A 407 -17.63 -17.78 1.23
C SER A 407 -16.70 -17.77 2.43
N TYR A 408 -16.74 -16.70 3.24
CA TYR A 408 -15.87 -16.50 4.41
C TYR A 408 -16.04 -17.57 5.50
N LEU A 409 -17.12 -18.35 5.44
CA LEU A 409 -17.33 -19.55 6.23
C LEU A 409 -16.99 -20.83 5.45
N ASP A 410 -16.21 -20.84 4.38
CA ASP A 410 -15.82 -22.12 3.77
C ASP A 410 -14.78 -22.88 4.64
N PRO A 411 -14.83 -24.22 4.77
CA PRO A 411 -13.83 -24.98 5.53
C PRO A 411 -12.37 -24.67 5.17
N VAL A 412 -12.07 -24.38 3.89
CA VAL A 412 -10.73 -23.97 3.45
C VAL A 412 -10.25 -22.73 4.20
N LEU A 413 -11.13 -21.75 4.33
CA LEU A 413 -10.84 -20.48 4.98
C LEU A 413 -10.82 -20.62 6.50
N ARG A 414 -11.80 -21.32 7.09
CA ARG A 414 -11.86 -21.56 8.54
C ARG A 414 -10.58 -22.19 9.09
N LYS A 415 -10.07 -23.23 8.42
CA LYS A 415 -8.80 -23.90 8.78
C LYS A 415 -7.59 -22.96 8.67
N SER A 416 -7.65 -21.99 7.76
CA SER A 416 -6.58 -21.00 7.59
C SER A 416 -6.59 -19.88 8.64
N TYR A 417 -7.72 -19.70 9.35
CA TYR A 417 -7.92 -18.65 10.35
C TYR A 417 -7.60 -19.12 11.76
N PHE A 418 -8.01 -20.34 12.09
CA PHE A 418 -8.00 -20.87 13.46
C PHE A 418 -7.25 -22.19 13.50
N GLY A 419 -6.29 -22.30 14.42
CA GLY A 419 -5.55 -23.55 14.67
C GLY A 419 -6.32 -24.56 15.52
N HIS A 420 -7.32 -24.11 16.29
CA HIS A 420 -8.14 -24.94 17.16
C HIS A 420 -9.64 -24.76 16.86
N GLU A 421 -10.40 -25.85 16.85
CA GLU A 421 -11.85 -25.82 16.57
C GLU A 421 -12.64 -24.93 17.56
N ASN A 422 -12.17 -24.85 18.81
CA ASN A 422 -12.81 -24.05 19.85
C ASN A 422 -12.77 -22.54 19.55
N ASP A 423 -11.70 -22.04 18.93
CA ASP A 423 -11.56 -20.61 18.60
C ASP A 423 -12.57 -20.23 17.53
N PHE A 424 -12.70 -21.08 16.49
CA PHE A 424 -13.69 -20.89 15.45
C PHE A 424 -15.11 -20.89 16.02
N ALA A 425 -15.46 -21.87 16.86
CA ALA A 425 -16.77 -21.96 17.48
C ALA A 425 -17.10 -20.72 18.33
N TYR A 426 -16.13 -20.18 19.06
CA TYR A 426 -16.30 -18.96 19.85
C TYR A 426 -16.59 -17.73 18.98
N VAL A 427 -15.81 -17.53 17.90
CA VAL A 427 -15.98 -16.40 16.99
C VAL A 427 -17.34 -16.48 16.28
N VAL A 428 -17.71 -17.65 15.77
CA VAL A 428 -19.01 -17.87 15.12
C VAL A 428 -20.17 -17.64 16.07
N LYS A 429 -20.09 -18.13 17.31
CA LYS A 429 -21.10 -17.88 18.34
C LYS A 429 -21.26 -16.39 18.63
N SER A 430 -20.14 -15.67 18.70
CA SER A 430 -20.12 -14.22 18.91
C SER A 430 -20.77 -13.48 17.73
N ALA A 431 -20.47 -13.88 16.49
CA ALA A 431 -21.11 -13.36 15.28
C ALA A 431 -22.62 -13.62 15.26
N CYS A 432 -23.07 -14.84 15.56
CA CYS A 432 -24.51 -15.16 15.64
C CYS A 432 -25.23 -14.27 16.67
N ARG A 433 -24.60 -14.05 17.84
CA ARG A 433 -25.14 -13.15 18.87
C ARG A 433 -25.21 -11.71 18.40
N ALA A 434 -24.20 -11.24 17.69
CA ALA A 434 -24.18 -9.89 17.14
C ALA A 434 -25.24 -9.69 16.05
N ILE A 435 -25.41 -10.66 15.15
CA ILE A 435 -26.47 -10.67 14.13
C ILE A 435 -27.85 -10.57 14.79
N ARG A 436 -28.13 -11.37 15.82
CA ARG A 436 -29.39 -11.29 16.59
C ARG A 436 -29.62 -9.92 17.18
N ARG A 437 -28.61 -9.37 17.88
CA ARG A 437 -28.71 -8.02 18.48
C ARG A 437 -29.04 -6.95 17.44
N HIS A 438 -28.44 -7.04 16.24
CA HIS A 438 -28.78 -6.14 15.14
C HIS A 438 -30.24 -6.28 14.74
N ARG A 439 -30.76 -7.52 14.61
CA ARG A 439 -32.18 -7.76 14.29
C ARG A 439 -33.13 -7.24 15.38
N ASP A 440 -32.80 -7.44 16.65
CA ASP A 440 -33.66 -7.06 17.77
C ASP A 440 -33.78 -5.53 17.92
N VAL A 441 -32.70 -4.80 17.62
CA VAL A 441 -32.64 -3.33 17.78
C VAL A 441 -33.07 -2.60 16.51
N GLN A 442 -32.99 -3.25 15.34
CA GLN A 442 -33.29 -2.61 14.06
C GLN A 442 -34.81 -2.48 13.84
N ARG A 443 -35.27 -1.23 13.77
CA ARG A 443 -36.68 -0.88 13.54
C ARG A 443 -37.02 -0.66 12.07
N ASP A 444 -36.02 -0.47 11.23
CA ASP A 444 -36.19 -0.34 9.78
C ASP A 444 -36.32 -1.75 9.17
N GLU A 445 -37.47 -2.03 8.55
CA GLU A 445 -37.80 -3.34 7.97
C GLU A 445 -36.78 -3.76 6.91
N GLN A 446 -36.37 -2.83 6.04
CA GLN A 446 -35.43 -3.10 4.96
C GLN A 446 -34.04 -3.45 5.50
N LEU A 447 -33.57 -2.74 6.54
CA LEU A 447 -32.32 -3.07 7.20
C LEU A 447 -32.41 -4.38 7.98
N ASN A 448 -33.57 -4.71 8.56
CA ASN A 448 -33.79 -5.99 9.25
C ASN A 448 -33.70 -7.17 8.27
N GLU A 449 -34.34 -7.06 7.10
CA GLU A 449 -34.25 -8.06 6.03
C GLU A 449 -32.81 -8.28 5.54
N ARG A 450 -32.03 -7.20 5.40
CA ARG A 450 -30.61 -7.30 5.03
C ARG A 450 -29.80 -8.08 6.07
N VAL A 451 -30.06 -7.87 7.36
CA VAL A 451 -29.40 -8.64 8.44
C VAL A 451 -29.89 -10.09 8.46
N ALA A 452 -31.17 -10.35 8.15
CA ALA A 452 -31.71 -11.70 8.06
C ALA A 452 -31.02 -12.55 6.98
N ARG A 453 -30.58 -11.94 5.87
CA ARG A 453 -29.78 -12.65 4.85
C ARG A 453 -28.42 -13.13 5.37
N ILE A 454 -27.81 -12.42 6.32
CA ILE A 454 -26.57 -12.88 6.98
C ILE A 454 -26.87 -14.12 7.82
N GLU A 455 -27.97 -14.13 8.57
CA GLU A 455 -28.42 -15.29 9.33
C GLU A 455 -28.69 -16.49 8.41
N GLU A 456 -29.37 -16.28 7.29
CA GLU A 456 -29.62 -17.31 6.28
C GLU A 456 -28.31 -17.89 5.73
N TYR A 457 -27.33 -17.04 5.40
CA TYR A 457 -26.00 -17.50 4.99
C TYR A 457 -25.36 -18.37 6.08
N PHE A 458 -25.33 -17.93 7.34
CA PHE A 458 -24.78 -18.73 8.45
C PHE A 458 -25.50 -20.07 8.62
N ARG A 459 -26.83 -20.11 8.48
CA ARG A 459 -27.63 -21.35 8.53
C ARG A 459 -27.27 -22.28 7.38
N SER A 460 -27.16 -21.76 6.15
CA SER A 460 -26.76 -22.54 4.97
C SER A 460 -25.37 -23.16 5.10
N GLN A 461 -24.49 -22.52 5.88
CA GLN A 461 -23.12 -23.00 6.15
C GLN A 461 -23.00 -23.87 7.41
N GLY A 462 -24.12 -24.23 8.04
CA GLY A 462 -24.14 -25.01 9.29
C GLY A 462 -23.46 -24.30 10.46
N CYS A 463 -23.39 -22.97 10.44
CA CYS A 463 -22.67 -22.15 11.42
C CYS A 463 -23.58 -21.33 12.32
N TRP A 464 -24.90 -21.52 12.23
CA TRP A 464 -25.82 -20.79 13.08
C TRP A 464 -25.93 -21.42 14.47
N ALA A 465 -25.49 -20.71 15.49
CA ALA A 465 -25.55 -21.17 16.88
C ALA A 465 -26.85 -20.72 17.56
N GLU A 466 -27.87 -21.57 17.64
CA GLU A 466 -29.22 -21.26 18.17
C GLU A 466 -29.27 -20.68 19.61
N ARG A 467 -28.20 -20.84 20.42
CA ARG A 467 -28.14 -20.39 21.83
C ARG A 467 -26.86 -19.62 22.18
#